data_AF-A0A090BVQ8-F1
#
_entry.id   AF-A0A090BVQ8-F1
#
_cell.length_a   1.000
_cell.length_b   1.000
_cell.length_c   1.000
_cell.angle_alpha   90.00
_cell.angle_beta   90.00
_cell.angle_gamma   90.00
#
_symmetry.space_group_name_H-M   'P 1'
#
loop_
_entity.id
_entity.type
_entity.pdbx_description
1 polymer ?
#
loop_
_entity_poly.entity_id
_entity_poly.type
_entity_poly.pdbx_seq_one_letter_code
_entity_poly.pdbx_strand_id
1 'polypeptide(L)' 'MAEMVAAQIFNNQEGLKRNYVYGSVTTGSVWRFLKLQDNHIYIDNQEYFIDKLENILGILISMVSEETT' A
#
# COMPACT_ATOMS: atom_id res chain seq x y z
N MET A 1 9.40 3.29 -2.89
CA MET A 1 9.80 1.89 -2.61
C MET A 1 10.79 1.80 -1.45
N ALA A 2 11.90 2.55 -1.44
CA ALA A 2 12.83 2.57 -0.29
C ALA A 2 12.15 2.84 1.06
N GLU A 3 11.22 3.79 1.11
CA GLU A 3 10.43 4.09 2.32
C GLU A 3 9.60 2.89 2.81
N MET A 4 9.04 2.08 1.90
CA MET A 4 8.28 0.88 2.28
C MET A 4 9.18 -0.18 2.90
N VAL A 5 10.40 -0.34 2.38
CA VAL A 5 11.41 -1.25 2.94
C VAL A 5 11.84 -0.75 4.33
N ALA A 6 12.10 0.54 4.47
CA ALA A 6 12.43 1.15 5.77
C ALA A 6 11.29 0.95 6.78
N ALA A 7 10.03 1.15 6.37
CA ALA A 7 8.85 0.92 7.21
C ALA A 7 8.72 -0.55 7.62
N GLN A 8 8.99 -1.51 6.73
CA GLN A 8 8.98 -2.93 7.07
C GLN A 8 10.07 -3.27 8.10
N ILE A 9 11.29 -2.77 7.91
CA ILE A 9 12.40 -2.97 8.85
C ILE A 9 12.02 -2.40 10.22
N PHE A 10 11.48 -1.18 10.27
CA PHE A 10 11.03 -0.54 11.50
C PHE A 10 9.92 -1.36 12.19
N ASN A 11 8.87 -1.75 11.45
CA ASN A 11 7.77 -2.54 12.00
C ASN A 11 8.24 -3.89 12.58
N ASN A 12 9.19 -4.54 11.91
CA ASN A 12 9.78 -5.79 12.39
C ASN A 12 10.58 -5.60 13.69
N GLN A 13 11.31 -4.48 13.82
CA GLN A 13 12.05 -4.14 15.04
C GLN A 13 11.10 -3.85 16.22
N GLU A 14 9.95 -3.23 15.96
CA GLU A 14 8.91 -2.96 16.96
C GLU A 14 8.05 -4.21 17.32
N GLY A 15 8.36 -5.37 16.72
CA GLY A 15 7.65 -6.62 17.00
C GLY A 15 6.21 -6.67 16.46
N LEU A 16 5.88 -5.82 15.48
CA LEU A 16 4.58 -5.87 14.81
C LEU A 16 4.51 -7.15 13.96
N LYS A 17 3.51 -8.00 14.22
CA LYS A 17 3.29 -9.26 13.49
C LYS A 17 2.86 -9.09 12.02
N ARG A 18 2.77 -7.87 11.52
CA ARG A 18 2.21 -7.56 10.20
C ARG A 18 3.33 -7.55 9.17
N ASN A 19 3.44 -8.63 8.40
CA ASN A 19 4.51 -8.81 7.39
C ASN A 19 4.27 -8.05 6.08
N TYR A 20 3.41 -7.04 6.08
CA TYR A 20 3.13 -6.24 4.88
C TYR A 20 3.05 -4.74 5.16
N VAL A 21 3.47 -3.96 4.15
CA VAL A 21 3.38 -2.50 4.10
C VAL A 21 2.64 -2.12 2.82
N TYR A 22 1.54 -1.40 2.94
CA TYR A 22 0.86 -0.79 1.80
C TYR A 22 1.47 0.57 1.47
N GLY A 23 1.45 0.93 0.19
CA GLY A 23 1.94 2.22 -0.29
C GLY A 23 1.15 2.70 -1.50
N SER A 24 1.26 4.00 -1.77
CA SER A 24 0.75 4.63 -2.99
C SER A 24 1.82 5.53 -3.60
N VAL A 25 1.80 5.64 -4.92
CA VAL A 25 2.60 6.61 -5.68
C VAL A 25 1.62 7.46 -6.47
N THR A 26 1.78 8.77 -6.43
CA THR A 26 0.88 9.70 -7.11
C THR A 26 1.60 10.93 -7.62
N THR A 27 1.11 11.50 -8.72
CA THR A 27 1.46 12.84 -9.20
C THR A 27 0.45 13.91 -8.76
N GLY A 28 -0.54 13.53 -7.94
CA GLY A 28 -1.73 14.32 -7.62
C GLY A 28 -2.91 14.00 -8.55
N SER A 29 -2.64 13.77 -9.85
CA SER A 29 -3.67 13.46 -10.85
C SER A 29 -3.80 11.98 -11.18
N VAL A 30 -2.74 11.20 -10.99
CA VAL A 30 -2.70 9.75 -11.27
C VAL A 30 -2.17 9.03 -10.04
N TRP A 31 -2.82 7.94 -9.65
CA TRP A 31 -2.52 7.12 -8.49
C TRP A 31 -2.21 5.69 -8.90
N ARG A 32 -1.24 5.07 -8.24
CA ARG A 32 -0.97 3.64 -8.32
C ARG A 32 -0.65 3.10 -6.93
N PHE A 33 -1.09 1.88 -6.65
CA PHE A 33 -1.00 1.28 -5.33
C PHE A 33 0.00 0.12 -5.30
N LEU A 34 0.58 -0.12 -4.12
CA LEU A 34 1.63 -1.11 -3.90
C LEU A 34 1.41 -1.84 -2.58
N LYS A 35 1.88 -3.09 -2.53
CA LYS A 35 2.02 -3.89 -1.30
C LYS A 35 3.43 -4.47 -1.26
N LEU A 36 4.20 -4.15 -0.24
CA LEU A 36 5.41 -4.90 0.10
C LEU A 36 5.00 -5.99 1.08
N GLN A 37 5.24 -7.26 0.74
CA GLN A 37 5.04 -8.38 1.65
C GLN A 37 6.25 -9.28 1.58
N ASP A 38 6.82 -9.59 2.74
CA ASP A 38 8.12 -10.25 2.86
C ASP A 38 9.16 -9.54 1.98
N ASN A 39 9.73 -10.22 0.99
CA ASN A 39 10.71 -9.64 0.06
C ASN A 39 10.14 -9.37 -1.34
N HIS A 40 8.81 -9.29 -1.48
CA HIS A 40 8.13 -9.09 -2.76
C HIS A 40 7.31 -7.80 -2.76
N ILE A 41 7.48 -7.00 -3.82
CA ILE A 41 6.65 -5.82 -4.08
C ILE A 41 5.62 -6.20 -5.13
N TYR A 42 4.35 -6.12 -4.74
CA TYR A 42 3.20 -6.18 -5.63
C TYR A 42 2.85 -4.75 -6.04
N ILE A 43 2.72 -4.54 -7.34
CA ILE A 43 2.34 -3.26 -7.93
C ILE A 43 1.01 -3.49 -8.62
N ASP A 44 0.05 -2.60 -8.36
CA ASP A 44 -1.20 -2.61 -9.11
C ASP A 44 -0.92 -2.36 -10.60
N ASN A 45 -1.50 -3.19 -11.46
CA ASN A 45 -1.36 -3.08 -12.90
C ASN A 45 -2.19 -1.93 -13.49
N GLN A 46 -3.10 -1.35 -12.70
CA GLN A 46 -3.93 -0.23 -13.10
C GLN A 46 -3.46 1.09 -12.48
N GLU A 47 -3.51 2.15 -13.28
CA GLU A 47 -3.41 3.52 -12.82
C GLU A 47 -4.83 4.11 -12.67
N TYR A 48 -5.02 4.91 -11.62
CA TYR A 48 -6.29 5.54 -11.31
C TYR A 48 -6.14 7.05 -11.41
N PHE A 49 -6.88 7.66 -12.33
CA PHE A 49 -7.00 9.11 -12.37
C PHE A 49 -7.80 9.61 -11.16
N ILE A 50 -7.50 10.82 -10.68
CA ILE A 50 -8.10 11.41 -9.47
C ILE A 50 -9.63 11.57 -9.56
N ASP A 51 -10.19 11.62 -10.76
CA ASP A 51 -11.63 11.63 -11.00
C ASP A 51 -12.31 10.30 -10.65
N LYS A 52 -11.56 9.19 -10.53
CA LYS A 52 -12.02 7.87 -10.06
C LYS A 52 -11.97 7.77 -8.55
N LEU A 53 -12.58 8.75 -7.88
CA LEU A 53 -12.51 8.91 -6.43
C LEU A 53 -13.03 7.68 -5.67
N GLU A 54 -14.11 7.07 -6.14
CA GLU A 54 -14.69 5.85 -5.53
C GLU A 54 -13.68 4.69 -5.51
N ASN A 55 -12.93 4.50 -6.59
CA ASN A 55 -11.92 3.45 -6.68
C ASN A 55 -10.74 3.73 -5.75
N ILE A 56 -10.22 4.97 -5.79
CA ILE A 56 -9.08 5.39 -4.95
C ILE A 56 -9.43 5.23 -3.47
N LEU A 57 -10.60 5.73 -3.05
CA LEU A 57 -11.05 5.63 -1.66
C LEU A 57 -11.33 4.18 -1.27
N GLY A 58 -11.96 3.38 -2.14
CA GLY A 58 -12.19 1.96 -1.90
C GLY A 58 -10.90 1.19 -1.62
N ILE A 59 -9.85 1.43 -2.42
CA ILE A 59 -8.53 0.82 -2.23
C ILE A 59 -7.91 1.27 -0.91
N LEU A 60 -7.90 2.57 -0.61
CA LEU A 60 -7.36 3.09 0.65
C LEU A 60 -8.09 2.53 1.88
N ILE A 61 -9.43 2.43 1.81
CA ILE A 61 -10.24 1.82 2.88
C ILE A 61 -9.88 0.35 3.05
N SER A 62 -9.71 -0.41 1.96
CA SER A 62 -9.31 -1.82 2.04
C SER A 62 -7.93 -2.02 2.67
N MET A 63 -7.00 -1.06 2.54
CA MET A 63 -5.67 -1.15 3.13
C MET A 63 -5.66 -1.00 4.66
N VAL A 64 -6.63 -0.26 5.21
CA VAL A 64 -6.74 0.01 6.65
C VAL A 64 -7.80 -0.84 7.34
N SER A 65 -8.75 -1.38 6.58
CA SER A 65 -9.73 -2.32 7.09
C SER A 65 -9.03 -3.65 7.34
N GLU A 66 -9.17 -4.19 8.55
CA GLU A 66 -8.64 -5.51 8.86
C GLU A 66 -9.35 -6.55 7.99
N GLU A 67 -8.61 -7.23 7.11
CA GLU A 67 -9.06 -8.48 6.49
C GLU A 67 -9.21 -9.50 7.62
N THR A 68 -10.40 -9.54 8.22
CA THR A 68 -10.82 -10.58 9.15
C THR A 68 -11.10 -11.80 8.30
N THR A 69 -10.11 -12.65 8.07
CA THR A 69 -10.31 -14.01 7.56
C THR A 69 -9.36 -14.95 8.26
#